data_AF-A0A1R4FHW1-F1
#
_entry.id   AF-A0A1R4FHW1-F1
#
_cell.length_a   1.000
_cell.length_b   1.000
_cell.length_c   1.000
_cell.angle_alpha   90.00
_cell.angle_beta   90.00
_cell.angle_gamma   90.00
#
_symmetry.space_group_name_H-M   'P 1'
#
loop_
_entity.id
_entity.type
_entity.pdbx_description
1 polymer ?
#
loop_
_entity_poly.entity_id
_entity_poly.type
_entity_poly.pdbx_seq_one_letter_code
_entity_poly.pdbx_strand_id
1 'polypeptide(L)'
;MAQSVSVLPIFDSMLGTVCLNVDGQWERFIAPHPQDLDYALANTAGRPVWESDSCALTVRIPRAHRPDGEAQVFFLERLPVRDHAEAPSGMLVG
;
A
#
# COMPACT_ATOMS: atom_id res chain seq x y z
N MET A 1 -12.17 -8.37 14.26
CA MET A 1 -10.93 -7.72 14.73
C MET A 1 -10.18 -7.31 13.48
N ALA A 2 -9.81 -6.04 13.35
CA ALA A 2 -9.08 -5.58 12.17
C ALA A 2 -7.75 -6.34 12.08
N GLN A 3 -7.51 -6.99 10.95
CA GLN A 3 -6.31 -7.80 10.75
C GLN A 3 -5.16 -6.88 10.37
N SER A 4 -4.26 -6.63 11.31
CA SER A 4 -3.02 -5.89 11.05
C SER A 4 -1.91 -6.85 10.63
N VAL A 5 -1.31 -6.62 9.47
CA VAL A 5 -0.25 -7.50 8.92
C VAL A 5 1.01 -6.69 8.59
N SER A 6 2.17 -7.27 8.84
CA SER A 6 3.44 -6.66 8.43
C SER A 6 3.63 -6.81 6.92
N VAL A 7 3.92 -5.72 6.23
CA VAL A 7 4.04 -5.69 4.76
C VAL A 7 5.39 -5.13 4.33
N LEU A 8 5.79 -5.43 3.10
CA LEU A 8 6.90 -4.77 2.41
C LEU A 8 6.32 -4.00 1.21
N PRO A 9 6.08 -2.68 1.36
CA PRO A 9 5.47 -1.89 0.29
C PRO A 9 6.42 -1.72 -0.89
N ILE A 10 5.89 -1.83 -2.10
CA ILE A 10 6.54 -1.35 -3.33
C ILE A 10 5.89 -0.02 -3.68
N PHE A 11 6.64 1.06 -3.58
CA PHE A 11 6.14 2.41 -3.82
C PHE A 11 6.63 2.95 -5.16
N ASP A 12 5.70 3.45 -5.97
CA ASP A 12 5.98 4.20 -7.19
C ASP A 12 5.73 5.68 -6.90
N SER A 13 6.81 6.43 -6.68
CA SER A 13 6.76 7.86 -6.36
C SER A 13 6.34 8.73 -7.54
N MET A 14 6.48 8.25 -8.78
CA MET A 14 6.00 8.97 -9.97
C MET A 14 4.48 8.90 -10.09
N LEU A 15 3.91 7.73 -9.84
CA LEU A 15 2.46 7.51 -9.95
C LEU A 15 1.72 7.73 -8.63
N GLY A 16 2.44 7.86 -7.52
CA GLY A 16 1.85 7.94 -6.18
C GLY A 16 1.09 6.67 -5.80
N THR A 17 1.54 5.51 -6.30
CA THR A 17 0.88 4.23 -6.03
C THR A 17 1.73 3.35 -5.13
N VAL A 18 1.09 2.56 -4.29
CA VAL A 18 1.77 1.56 -3.47
C VAL A 18 1.15 0.19 -3.71
N CYS A 19 2.02 -0.81 -3.90
CA CYS A 19 1.62 -2.20 -3.98
C CYS A 19 1.98 -2.90 -2.67
N LEU A 20 1.01 -3.60 -2.08
CA LEU A 20 1.16 -4.35 -0.84
C LEU A 20 0.87 -5.82 -1.11
N ASN A 21 1.66 -6.72 -0.52
CA ASN A 21 1.31 -8.13 -0.46
C ASN A 21 0.50 -8.36 0.82
N VAL A 22 -0.80 -8.58 0.67
CA VAL A 22 -1.76 -8.84 1.74
C VAL A 22 -2.22 -10.29 1.61
N ASP A 23 -1.89 -11.13 2.58
CA ASP A 23 -2.25 -12.56 2.60
C ASP A 23 -1.93 -13.33 1.30
N GLY A 24 -0.78 -13.02 0.67
CA GLY A 24 -0.31 -13.66 -0.54
C GLY A 24 -0.87 -13.07 -1.84
N GLN A 25 -1.72 -12.05 -1.76
CA GLN A 25 -2.26 -11.33 -2.91
C GLN A 25 -1.63 -9.95 -3.02
N TRP A 26 -1.25 -9.55 -4.24
CA TRP A 26 -0.76 -8.21 -4.50
C TRP A 26 -1.92 -7.26 -4.77
N GLU A 27 -2.08 -6.29 -3.89
CA GLU A 27 -3.08 -5.22 -4.00
C GLU A 27 -2.38 -3.88 -4.28
N ARG A 28 -3.03 -3.02 -5.08
CA ARG A 28 -2.51 -1.69 -5.42
C ARG A 28 -3.43 -0.60 -4.90
N PHE A 29 -2.82 0.41 -4.28
CA PHE A 29 -3.49 1.55 -3.68
C PHE A 29 -2.86 2.86 -4.17
N ILE A 30 -3.59 3.96 -4.03
CA ILE A 30 -3.12 5.33 -4.25
C ILE A 30 -2.77 5.93 -2.89
N ALA A 31 -1.64 6.64 -2.82
CA ALA A 31 -1.25 7.44 -1.68
C ALA A 31 -1.66 8.91 -1.94
N PRO A 32 -2.59 9.50 -1.16
CA PRO A 32 -3.02 10.89 -1.35
C PRO A 32 -1.87 11.91 -1.19
N HIS A 33 -0.90 11.58 -0.35
CA HIS A 33 0.30 12.38 -0.08
C HIS A 33 1.56 11.56 -0.40
N PRO A 34 1.90 11.38 -1.69
CA PRO A 34 2.92 10.43 -2.10
C PRO A 34 4.33 10.84 -1.65
N GLN A 35 4.62 12.14 -1.56
CA GLN A 35 5.92 12.65 -1.10
C GLN A 35 6.18 12.36 0.39
N ASP A 36 5.15 12.53 1.22
CA ASP A 36 5.24 12.25 2.65
C ASP A 36 5.42 10.74 2.90
N LEU A 37 4.71 9.91 2.12
CA LEU A 37 4.84 8.47 2.19
C LEU A 37 6.23 8.00 1.71
N ASP A 38 6.75 8.55 0.61
CA ASP A 38 8.10 8.25 0.11
C ASP A 38 9.16 8.50 1.19
N TYR A 39 9.10 9.70 1.79
CA TYR A 39 10.01 10.10 2.85
C TYR A 39 9.89 9.17 4.06
N ALA A 40 8.66 8.81 4.46
CA ALA A 40 8.45 7.90 5.58
C ALA A 40 8.99 6.50 5.32
N LEU A 41 8.75 5.94 4.13
CA LEU A 41 9.23 4.62 3.74
C LEU A 41 10.75 4.57 3.61
N ALA A 42 11.37 5.61 3.05
CA ALA A 42 12.83 5.71 2.92
C ALA A 42 13.55 5.75 4.28
N ASN A 43 12.87 6.22 5.33
CA ASN A 43 13.41 6.38 6.67
C ASN A 43 12.80 5.37 7.68
N THR A 44 12.13 4.31 7.22
CA THR A 44 11.37 3.44 8.14
C THR A 44 12.27 2.68 9.13
N ALA A 45 11.92 2.76 10.42
CA ALA A 45 12.43 1.93 11.50
C ALA A 45 11.61 0.65 11.60
N GLY A 46 11.92 -0.32 10.75
CA GLY A 46 11.25 -1.62 10.71
C GLY A 46 10.18 -1.73 9.64
N ARG A 47 9.44 -2.83 9.65
CA ARG A 47 8.46 -3.14 8.62
C ARG A 47 7.16 -2.36 8.84
N PRO A 48 6.63 -1.68 7.80
CA PRO A 48 5.30 -1.11 7.86
C PRO A 48 4.22 -2.15 8.19
N VAL A 49 3.14 -1.68 8.78
CA VAL A 49 1.98 -2.50 9.17
C VAL A 49 0.76 -2.00 8.43
N TRP A 50 0.08 -2.91 7.74
CA TRP A 50 -1.14 -2.66 7.00
C TRP A 50 -2.36 -3.07 7.81
N GLU A 51 -3.40 -2.23 7.82
CA GLU A 51 -4.71 -2.50 8.37
C GLU A 51 -5.77 -2.43 7.26
N SER A 52 -6.35 -3.57 6.90
CA SER A 52 -7.24 -3.68 5.74
C SER A 52 -8.57 -2.93 5.90
N ASP A 53 -9.15 -2.91 7.11
CA ASP A 53 -10.48 -2.34 7.38
C ASP A 53 -10.50 -0.82 7.18
N SER A 54 -9.42 -0.15 7.59
CA SER A 54 -9.24 1.30 7.51
C SER A 54 -8.46 1.73 6.27
N CYS A 55 -7.95 0.77 5.49
CA CYS A 55 -6.98 1.00 4.42
C CYS A 55 -5.78 1.85 4.91
N ALA A 56 -5.29 1.57 6.11
CA ALA A 56 -4.23 2.34 6.75
C ALA A 56 -2.88 1.61 6.71
N LEU A 57 -1.85 2.31 6.26
CA LEU A 57 -0.46 1.89 6.34
C LEU A 57 0.24 2.67 7.46
N THR A 58 0.66 1.96 8.50
CA THR A 58 1.45 2.51 9.60
C THR A 58 2.94 2.32 9.31
N VAL A 59 3.69 3.41 9.29
CA VAL A 59 5.15 3.44 9.11
C VAL A 59 5.77 4.02 10.38
N ARG A 60 6.82 3.40 10.92
CA ARG A 60 7.55 3.93 12.07
C ARG A 60 8.77 4.68 11.59
N ILE A 61 8.95 5.92 12.01
CA ILE A 61 10.11 6.74 11.62
C ILE A 61 11.01 6.95 12.85
N PRO A 62 12.33 6.72 12.78
CA PRO A 62 13.26 7.07 13.84
C PRO A 62 13.11 8.53 14.24
N ARG A 63 13.07 8.79 15.55
CA ARG A 63 13.15 10.14 16.12
C ARG A 63 14.19 10.16 17.22
N ALA A 64 14.91 11.28 17.33
CA ALA A 64 15.85 11.47 18.43
C ALA A 64 15.14 11.25 19.77
N HIS A 65 15.76 10.48 20.66
CA HIS A 65 15.22 10.13 21.98
C HIS A 65 13.93 9.27 21.98
N ARG A 66 13.55 8.67 20.85
CA ARG A 66 12.48 7.65 20.77
C ARG A 66 12.99 6.38 20.10
N PRO A 67 13.45 5.37 20.88
CA PRO A 67 14.04 4.15 20.33
C PRO A 67 13.06 3.34 19.48
N ASP A 68 11.77 3.39 19.79
CA ASP A 68 10.71 2.70 19.03
C ASP A 68 10.26 3.45 17.77
N GLY A 69 10.82 4.64 17.53
CA GLY A 69 10.38 5.57 16.49
C GLY A 69 9.03 6.22 16.80
N GLU A 70 8.53 6.99 15.84
CA GLU A 70 7.22 7.62 15.84
C GLU A 70 6.36 6.97 14.76
N ALA A 71 5.19 6.46 15.13
CA ALA A 71 4.25 5.88 14.19
C ALA A 71 3.52 6.98 13.41
N GLN A 72 3.61 6.92 12.10
CA GLN A 72 2.84 7.75 11.17
C GLN A 72 1.88 6.86 10.40
N VAL A 73 0.63 7.32 10.28
CA VAL A 73 -0.46 6.57 9.65
C VAL A 73 -0.81 7.24 8.33
N PHE A 74 -0.77 6.45 7.26
CA PHE A 74 -1.12 6.87 5.91
C PHE A 74 -2.38 6.13 5.47
N PHE A 75 -3.47 6.86 5.25
CA PHE A 75 -4.69 6.29 4.67
C PHE A 75 -4.53 6.22 3.15
N LEU A 76 -4.67 5.01 2.61
CA LEU A 76 -4.51 4.73 1.20
C LEU A 76 -5.87 4.49 0.55
N GLU A 77 -5.97 4.82 -0.73
CA GLU A 77 -7.20 4.64 -1.50
C GLU A 77 -7.10 3.41 -2.40
N ARG A 78 -8.11 2.55 -2.38
CA ARG A 78 -8.19 1.44 -3.33
C ARG A 78 -8.39 2.01 -4.74
N LEU A 79 -7.59 1.55 -5.69
CA LEU A 79 -7.89 1.81 -7.10
C LEU A 79 -9.26 1.20 -7.44
N PRO A 80 -10.11 1.88 -8.23
CA PRO A 80 -11.31 1.26 -8.74
C PRO A 80 -10.89 0.04 -9.57
N VAL A 81 -11.37 -1.14 -9.17
CA VAL A 81 -11.24 -2.34 -9.98
C VAL A 81 -12.03 -2.08 -11.25
N ARG A 82 -11.33 -1.81 -12.36
CA ARG A 82 -11.97 -1.94 -13.66
C ARG A 82 -12.13 -3.44 -13.87
N ASP A 83 -13.36 -3.93 -13.76
CA ASP A 83 -13.71 -5.23 -14.31
C ASP A 83 -13.34 -5.19 -15.79
N HIS A 84 -12.16 -5.72 -16.13
CA HIS A 84 -11.90 -6.16 -17.48
C HIS A 84 -12.82 -7.37 -17.67
N ALA A 85 -14.08 -7.11 -18.04
CA ALA A 85 -14.90 -8.12 -18.68
C ALA A 85 -14.07 -8.68 -19.83
N GLU A 86 -13.63 -9.93 -19.71
CA GLU A 86 -13.04 -10.68 -20.82
C GLU A 86 -13.93 -10.46 -22.03
N ALA A 87 -13.37 -9.84 -23.09
CA ALA A 87 -14.02 -9.87 -24.38
C ALA A 87 -14.23 -11.36 -24.72
N PRO A 88 -15.45 -11.83 -25.02
CA PRO A 88 -15.65 -13.21 -25.36
C PRO A 88 -14.81 -13.53 -26.59
N SER A 89 -13.81 -14.41 -26.40
CA SER A 89 -13.09 -15.05 -27.50
C SER A 89 -14.08 -15.93 -28.24
N GLY A 90 -14.81 -15.32 -29.16
CA GLY A 90 -15.87 -15.94 -29.93
C GLY A 90 -16.05 -15.17 -31.22
N MET A 91 -15.10 -15.30 -32.15
CA MET A 91 -15.40 -15.04 -33.55
C MET A 91 -14.74 -16.08 -34.45
N LEU A 92 -15.63 -16.84 -35.08
CA LEU A 92 -15.46 -17.86 -36.11
C LEU A 92 -14.49 -17.43 -37.22
N VAL A 93 -13.69 -18.39 -37.68
CA VAL A 93 -13.28 -18.46 -39.09
C VAL A 93 -13.78 -19.80 -39.62
N GLY A 94 -14.85 -19.74 -40.40
CA GLY A 94 -15.21 -20.77 -41.38
C GLY A 94 -14.64 -20.41 -42.75
#